data_AF-A0A2E2L3R7-F1
#
_entry.id   AF-A0A2E2L3R7-F1
#
_cell.length_a   1.000
_cell.length_b   1.000
_cell.length_c   1.000
_cell.angle_alpha   90.00
_cell.angle_beta   90.00
_cell.angle_gamma   90.00
#
_symmetry.space_group_name_H-M   'P 1'
#
loop_
_entity.id
_entity.type
_entity.pdbx_description
1 polymer ?
#
loop_
_entity_poly.entity_id
_entity_poly.type
_entity_poly.pdbx_seq_one_letter_code
_entity_poly.pdbx_strand_id
1 'polypeptide(L)'
;ENLQQLAFARMRAIETGRAVVNVSTVGTSQVIAPDGTTLDSLDVDTTGAAITTVPLREGVTPGVRLGPWLSFPLVLGSGTILAALGLSSRRHALSAGGTHEGKGNSARWA
;
A
#
# COMPACT_ATOMS: atom_id res chain seq x y z
N GLU A 1 -9.52 18.49 10.07
CA GLU A 1 -8.73 17.38 10.66
C GLU A 1 -9.32 15.96 10.66
N ASN A 2 -10.63 15.71 10.87
CA ASN A 2 -11.08 14.38 11.33
C ASN A 2 -11.13 13.26 10.25
N LEU A 3 -11.40 13.58 8.98
CA LEU A 3 -11.69 12.58 7.95
C LEU A 3 -10.52 11.60 7.68
N GLN A 4 -9.27 12.06 7.73
CA GLN A 4 -8.10 11.18 7.51
C GLN A 4 -7.89 10.21 8.68
N GLN A 5 -8.05 10.68 9.91
CA GLN A 5 -7.94 9.85 11.11
C GLN A 5 -9.07 8.81 11.14
N LEU A 6 -10.29 9.22 10.77
CA LEU A 6 -11.42 8.32 10.65
C LEU A 6 -11.21 7.26 9.56
N ALA A 7 -10.69 7.67 8.40
CA ALA A 7 -10.35 6.73 7.33
C ALA A 7 -9.28 5.73 7.77
N PHE A 8 -8.29 6.16 8.54
CA PHE A 8 -7.28 5.29 9.12
C PHE A 8 -7.88 4.29 10.13
N ALA A 9 -8.75 4.75 11.04
CA ALA A 9 -9.45 3.89 11.99
C ALA A 9 -10.29 2.82 11.28
N ARG A 10 -11.00 3.21 10.20
CA ARG A 10 -11.77 2.28 9.37
C ARG A 10 -10.88 1.26 8.68
N MET A 11 -9.75 1.68 8.12
CA MET A 11 -8.78 0.77 7.51
C MET A 11 -8.23 -0.23 8.53
N ARG A 12 -7.93 0.20 9.76
CA ARG A 12 -7.49 -0.71 10.82
C ARG A 12 -8.57 -1.72 11.23
N ALA A 13 -9.84 -1.31 11.26
CA ALA A 13 -10.96 -2.22 11.54
C ALA A 13 -11.00 -3.36 10.50
N ILE A 14 -10.92 -3.00 9.22
CA ILE A 14 -10.89 -3.95 8.09
C ILE A 14 -9.65 -4.83 8.13
N GLU A 15 -8.48 -4.23 8.30
CA GLU A 15 -7.19 -4.94 8.29
C GLU A 15 -7.12 -5.99 9.40
N THR A 16 -7.55 -5.62 10.61
CA THR A 16 -7.49 -6.51 11.78
C THR A 16 -8.71 -7.42 11.90
N GLY A 17 -9.78 -7.16 11.15
CA GLY A 17 -11.05 -7.86 11.27
C GLY A 17 -11.70 -7.65 12.64
N ARG A 18 -11.46 -6.50 13.28
CA ARG A 18 -11.98 -6.15 14.61
C ARG A 18 -12.82 -4.88 14.55
N ALA A 19 -13.81 -4.79 15.44
CA ALA A 19 -14.52 -3.55 15.64
C ALA A 19 -13.59 -2.50 16.27
N VAL A 20 -13.72 -1.25 15.83
CA VAL A 20 -12.94 -0.11 16.32
C VAL A 20 -13.89 0.94 16.87
N VAL A 21 -13.63 1.42 18.07
CA VAL A 21 -14.37 2.52 18.70
C VAL A 21 -13.45 3.74 18.74
N ASN A 22 -13.79 4.77 17.97
CA ASN A 22 -13.10 6.04 17.97
C ASN A 22 -13.89 7.03 18.85
N VAL A 23 -13.24 7.58 19.88
CA VAL A 23 -13.86 8.54 20.80
C VAL A 23 -13.08 9.85 20.72
N SER A 24 -13.79 10.95 20.49
CA SER A 24 -13.20 12.28 20.39
C SER A 24 -14.05 13.30 21.15
N THR A 25 -13.39 14.21 21.85
CA THR A 25 -14.03 15.32 22.60
C THR A 25 -14.31 16.55 21.74
N VAL A 26 -13.63 16.68 20.61
CA VAL A 26 -13.69 17.86 19.71
C VAL A 26 -13.99 17.45 18.26
N GLY A 27 -14.37 16.19 18.07
CA GLY A 27 -14.55 15.59 16.76
C GLY A 27 -15.56 14.45 16.81
N THR A 28 -15.83 13.85 15.66
CA THR A 28 -16.81 12.78 15.53
C THR A 28 -16.37 11.54 16.31
N SER A 29 -17.26 11.03 17.15
CA SER A 29 -17.09 9.74 17.82
C SER A 29 -17.86 8.67 17.03
N GLN A 30 -17.26 7.52 16.74
CA GLN A 30 -17.90 6.49 15.90
C GLN A 30 -17.49 5.07 16.31
N VAL A 31 -18.41 4.14 16.08
CA VAL A 31 -18.17 2.70 16.18
C VAL A 31 -18.14 2.12 14.76
N ILE A 32 -17.03 1.47 14.41
CA ILE A 32 -16.78 0.90 13.09
C ILE A 32 -16.70 -0.62 13.21
N ALA A 33 -17.47 -1.33 12.40
CA ALA A 33 -17.48 -2.79 12.34
C ALA A 33 -16.24 -3.36 11.62
N PRO A 34 -15.95 -4.65 11.79
CA PRO A 34 -14.84 -5.34 11.11
C PRO A 34 -14.84 -5.27 9.58
N ASP A 35 -15.99 -5.00 8.95
CA ASP A 35 -16.13 -4.84 7.50
C ASP A 35 -15.98 -3.37 7.05
N GLY A 36 -15.78 -2.45 7.99
CA GLY A 36 -15.65 -1.01 7.75
C GLY A 36 -16.97 -0.23 7.75
N THR A 37 -18.11 -0.89 7.99
CA THR A 37 -19.40 -0.21 8.15
C THR A 37 -19.44 0.58 9.47
N THR A 38 -20.08 1.74 9.47
CA THR A 38 -20.29 2.51 10.70
C THR A 38 -21.55 1.97 11.39
N LEU A 39 -21.42 1.49 12.62
CA LEU A 39 -22.53 0.98 13.44
C LEU A 39 -23.23 2.10 14.21
N ASP A 40 -22.45 3.08 14.66
CA ASP A 40 -22.94 4.20 15.45
C ASP A 40 -22.04 5.42 15.26
N SER A 41 -22.59 6.63 15.36
CA SER A 41 -21.85 7.88 15.21
C SER A 41 -22.49 9.03 15.97
N LEU A 42 -21.64 9.84 16.58
CA LEU A 42 -21.98 11.11 17.19
C LEU A 42 -21.21 12.23 16.49
N ASP A 43 -21.94 13.23 16.00
CA ASP A 43 -21.38 14.36 15.26
C ASP A 43 -20.55 15.29 16.16
N VAL A 44 -19.72 16.10 15.50
CA VAL A 44 -18.91 17.12 16.19
C VAL A 44 -19.81 18.11 16.93
N ASP A 45 -19.30 18.65 18.04
CA ASP A 45 -19.98 19.60 18.92
C ASP A 45 -21.35 19.13 19.45
N THR A 46 -21.62 17.83 19.38
CA THR A 46 -22.84 17.22 19.91
C THR A 46 -22.54 16.55 21.24
N THR A 47 -23.20 17.00 22.31
CA THR A 47 -23.13 16.31 23.60
C THR A 47 -24.03 15.07 23.54
N GLY A 48 -23.47 13.89 23.70
CA GLY A 48 -24.21 12.64 23.64
C GLY A 48 -23.43 11.47 24.19
N ALA A 49 -24.14 10.37 24.43
CA ALA A 49 -23.58 9.08 24.81
C ALA A 49 -24.25 7.98 23.99
N ALA A 50 -23.47 6.98 23.58
CA ALA A 50 -23.92 5.87 22.76
C ALA A 50 -23.59 4.54 23.43
N ILE A 51 -24.54 3.60 23.39
CA ILE A 51 -24.35 2.23 23.83
C ILE A 51 -24.52 1.35 22.60
N THR A 52 -23.42 0.78 22.13
CA THR A 52 -23.39 -0.01 20.90
C THR A 52 -22.87 -1.40 21.20
N THR A 53 -23.56 -2.43 20.70
CA THR A 53 -23.07 -3.80 20.77
C THR A 53 -22.11 -4.04 19.60
N VAL A 54 -20.91 -4.54 19.88
CA VAL A 54 -19.88 -4.80 18.86
C VAL A 54 -19.69 -6.31 18.66
N PRO A 55 -19.47 -6.77 17.41
CA PRO A 55 -19.23 -8.18 17.14
C PRO A 55 -17.90 -8.64 17.74
N LEU A 56 -17.91 -9.78 18.44
CA LEU A 56 -16.70 -10.44 18.92
C LEU A 56 -16.14 -11.33 17.81
N ARG A 57 -14.88 -11.11 17.45
CA ARG A 57 -14.16 -11.88 16.42
C ARG A 57 -13.00 -12.64 17.04
N GLU A 58 -12.97 -13.93 16.78
CA GLU A 58 -11.82 -14.80 17.04
C GLU A 58 -11.06 -15.08 15.74
N GLY A 59 -9.74 -15.22 15.84
CA GLY A 59 -8.85 -15.46 14.71
C GLY A 59 -8.04 -14.23 14.28
N VAL A 60 -7.13 -14.47 13.33
CA VAL A 60 -6.17 -13.48 12.82
C VAL A 60 -6.33 -13.38 11.31
N THR A 61 -6.47 -12.16 10.79
CA THR A 61 -6.59 -11.95 9.35
C THR A 61 -5.29 -12.32 8.63
N PRO A 62 -5.35 -12.74 7.35
CA PRO A 62 -4.15 -12.94 6.55
C PRO A 62 -3.26 -11.70 6.50
N GLY A 63 -3.85 -10.50 6.44
CA GLY A 63 -3.13 -9.23 6.46
C GLY A 63 -2.27 -9.06 7.70
N VAL A 64 -2.84 -9.27 8.89
CA VAL A 64 -2.11 -9.18 10.16
C VAL A 64 -1.06 -10.29 10.28
N ARG A 65 -1.38 -11.51 9.81
CA ARG A 65 -0.47 -12.67 9.91
C ARG A 65 0.71 -12.60 8.95
N LEU A 66 0.48 -12.19 7.70
CA LEU A 66 1.49 -12.20 6.63
C LEU A 66 2.19 -10.85 6.47
N GLY A 67 1.54 -9.75 6.84
CA GLY A 67 2.05 -8.38 6.66
C GLY A 67 3.52 -8.21 7.08
N PRO A 68 3.91 -8.59 8.30
CA PRO A 68 5.29 -8.48 8.76
C PRO A 68 6.31 -9.27 7.93
N TRP A 69 5.89 -10.39 7.34
CA TRP A 69 6.76 -11.30 6.58
C TRP A 69 6.89 -10.89 5.11
N LEU A 70 5.93 -10.13 4.58
CA LEU A 70 5.89 -9.73 3.17
C LEU A 70 6.79 -8.52 2.87
N SER A 71 7.01 -7.61 3.82
CA SER A 71 7.72 -6.35 3.56
C SER A 71 9.14 -6.56 3.05
N PHE A 72 9.94 -7.37 3.75
CA PHE A 72 11.34 -7.61 3.41
C PHE A 72 11.55 -8.29 2.04
N PRO A 73 10.91 -9.44 1.73
CA PRO A 73 11.10 -10.10 0.44
C PRO A 73 10.56 -9.27 -0.72
N LEU A 74 9.50 -8.49 -0.54
CA LEU A 74 8.98 -7.61 -1.60
C LEU A 74 9.97 -6.49 -1.95
N VAL A 75 10.56 -5.85 -0.95
CA VAL A 75 11.57 -4.79 -1.17
C VAL A 75 12.82 -5.37 -1.83
N LEU A 76 13.36 -6.47 -1.32
CA LEU A 76 14.54 -7.10 -1.90
C LEU A 76 14.27 -7.68 -3.30
N GLY A 77 13.15 -8.38 -3.46
CA GLY A 77 12.76 -8.98 -4.74
C GLY A 77 12.56 -7.93 -5.83
N SER A 78 11.80 -6.86 -5.54
CA SER A 78 11.61 -5.78 -6.50
C SER A 78 12.93 -5.04 -6.81
N GLY A 79 13.73 -4.73 -5.79
CA GLY A 79 15.04 -4.09 -5.96
C GLY A 79 16.01 -4.91 -6.83
N THR A 80 16.08 -6.23 -6.61
CA THR A 80 16.94 -7.12 -7.39
C THR A 80 16.49 -7.26 -8.83
N ILE A 81 15.18 -7.40 -9.08
CA ILE A 81 14.62 -7.46 -10.44
C ILE A 81 14.89 -6.16 -11.20
N LEU A 82 14.61 -5.01 -10.58
CA LEU A 82 14.85 -3.69 -11.19
C LEU A 82 16.34 -3.47 -11.49
N ALA A 83 17.23 -3.87 -10.58
CA ALA A 83 18.68 -3.79 -10.79
C ALA A 83 19.13 -4.70 -11.95
N ALA A 84 18.64 -5.94 -12.01
CA ALA A 84 18.99 -6.88 -13.08
C ALA A 84 18.55 -6.36 -14.47
N LEU A 85 17.33 -5.83 -14.58
CA LEU A 85 16.81 -5.23 -15.81
C LEU A 85 17.58 -3.94 -16.19
N GLY A 86 17.97 -3.14 -15.20
CA GLY A 86 18.81 -1.96 -15.43
C GLY A 86 20.22 -2.33 -15.92
N LEU A 87 20.80 -3.41 -15.42
CA LEU A 87 22.11 -3.88 -15.87
C LEU A 87 22.04 -4.52 -17.27
N SER A 88 21.00 -5.30 -17.57
CA SER A 88 20.85 -5.93 -18.88
C SER A 88 20.61 -4.90 -19.99
N SER A 89 19.73 -3.91 -19.77
CA SER A 89 19.48 -2.81 -20.72
C SER A 89 20.75 -2.01 -21.04
N ARG A 90 21.59 -1.72 -20.05
CA ARG A 90 22.89 -1.05 -20.25
C ARG A 90 23.86 -1.88 -21.10
N ARG A 91 23.91 -3.20 -20.89
CA ARG A 91 24.76 -4.11 -21.67
C ARG A 91 24.31 -4.22 -23.12
N HIS A 92 22.99 -4.23 -23.37
CA HIS A 92 22.44 -4.22 -24.71
C HIS A 92 22.71 -2.91 -25.46
N ALA A 93 22.63 -1.76 -24.78
CA ALA A 93 22.96 -0.47 -25.38
C ALA A 93 24.44 -0.36 -25.82
N LEU A 94 25.36 -0.92 -25.03
CA LEU A 94 26.79 -0.96 -25.38
C LEU A 94 27.09 -1.93 -26.53
N SER A 95 26.38 -3.06 -26.61
CA SER A 95 26.56 -4.04 -27.69
C SER A 95 26.00 -3.56 -29.03
N ALA A 96 24.96 -2.72 -29.03
CA ALA A 96 24.38 -2.14 -30.25
C ALA A 96 25.26 -1.05 -30.89
N GLY A 97 26.13 -0.39 -30.10
CA GLY A 97 27.04 0.65 -30.59
C GLY A 97 28.26 0.14 -31.37
N GLY A 98 28.58 -1.16 -31.29
CA GLY A 98 29.76 -1.74 -31.95
C GLY A 98 29.54 -2.18 -33.41
N THR A 99 28.32 -2.10 -33.94
CA THR A 99 27.98 -2.60 -35.28
C THR A 99 27.91 -1.53 -36.37
N HIS A 100 28.32 -0.30 -36.08
CA HIS A 100 28.33 0.82 -37.04
C HIS A 100 29.75 1.28 -37.45
N GLU A 101 30.75 0.40 -37.36
CA GLU A 101 32.10 0.64 -37.86
C GLU A 101 32.45 -0.41 -38.91
N GLY A 102 32.54 0.00 -40.18
CA GLY A 102 33.03 -0.89 -41.26
C GLY A 102 32.14 -1.07 -42.49
N LYS A 103 31.54 -0.01 -43.03
CA LYS A 103 31.35 0.08 -44.49
C LYS A 103 32.00 1.36 -45.01
N GLY A 104 33.33 1.38 -44.97
CA GLY A 104 34.11 2.25 -45.81
C GLY A 104 33.81 1.91 -47.26
N ASN A 105 32.99 2.72 -47.92
CA ASN A 105 32.79 2.65 -49.35
C ASN A 105 34.01 3.26 -50.05
N SER A 106 35.06 2.44 -50.16
CA SER A 106 36.17 2.64 -51.09
C SER A 106 35.74 2.20 -52.49
N ALA A 107 34.99 3.06 -53.18
CA ALA A 107 34.83 2.99 -54.64
C ALA A 107 35.53 4.23 -55.21
N ARG A 108 36.86 4.17 -55.40
CA ARG A 108 37.57 3.72 -56.60
C ARG A 108 37.17 4.52 -57.85
N TRP A 109 38.05 5.47 -58.18
CA TRP A 109 38.47 5.91 -59.50
C TRP A 109 37.91 5.10 -60.69
N ALA A 110 37.17 5.78 -61.56
CA ALA A 110 37.13 5.59 -63.01
C ALA A 110 36.56 6.86 -63.65
#